data_AF-A0A2S2DDV1-F1
#
_entry.id   AF-A0A2S2DDV1-F1
#
_cell.length_a   1.000
_cell.length_b   1.000
_cell.length_c   1.000
_cell.angle_alpha   90.00
_cell.angle_beta   90.00
_cell.angle_gamma   90.00
#
_symmetry.space_group_name_H-M   'P 1'
#
loop_
_entity.id
_entity.type
_entity.pdbx_description
1 polymer ?
#
loop_
_entity_poly.entity_id
_entity_poly.type
_entity_poly.pdbx_seq_one_letter_code
_entity_poly.pdbx_strand_id
1 'polypeptide(L)'
;MVCPLLLAIAGFALVTTSLTGDGYEYMLTMQALYEHGTPDITHADLESLKLSAGGMPFYGGTLNDLMPLLHEHLRAPEKTPAYTFTVMPNDAGRFYGIHFGLYSLLALPFYALLKAFGAQPYYAFTLLNLCFCAGAFLYIRRAVPEQSSLAMLLFLLGARRST
;
A
#
# COMPACT_ATOMS: atom_id res chain seq x y z
N MET A 1 27.75 -14.17 3.64
CA MET A 1 26.54 -14.66 4.34
C MET A 1 25.36 -13.69 4.18
N VAL A 2 25.04 -13.27 2.94
CA VAL A 2 24.17 -12.11 2.68
C VAL A 2 22.75 -12.48 2.27
N CYS A 3 22.61 -13.55 1.48
CA CYS A 3 21.31 -14.08 1.05
C CYS A 3 20.38 -14.46 2.23
N PRO A 4 20.88 -15.10 3.31
CA PRO A 4 20.02 -15.52 4.42
C PRO A 4 19.32 -14.37 5.13
N LEU A 5 19.98 -13.21 5.29
CA LEU A 5 19.40 -12.05 5.97
C LEU A 5 18.27 -11.43 5.15
N LEU A 6 18.49 -11.23 3.84
CA LEU A 6 17.45 -10.70 2.95
C LEU A 6 16.26 -11.66 2.84
N LEU A 7 16.51 -12.97 2.77
CA LEU A 7 15.46 -13.99 2.77
C LEU A 7 14.69 -14.01 4.09
N ALA A 8 15.37 -13.87 5.24
CA ALA A 8 14.72 -13.78 6.54
C ALA A 8 13.83 -12.53 6.64
N ILE A 9 14.31 -11.38 6.15
CA ILE A 9 13.53 -10.12 6.10
C ILE A 9 12.31 -10.30 5.18
N ALA A 10 12.49 -10.88 3.99
CA ALA A 10 11.40 -11.13 3.07
C ALA A 10 10.34 -12.05 3.68
N GLY A 11 10.75 -13.17 4.27
CA GLY A 11 9.85 -14.09 4.95
C GLY A 11 9.11 -13.41 6.11
N PHE A 12 9.81 -12.67 6.95
CA PHE A 12 9.20 -11.94 8.06
C PHE A 12 8.20 -10.88 7.59
N ALA A 13 8.56 -10.09 6.57
CA ALA A 13 7.71 -9.05 6.02
C ALA A 13 6.43 -9.63 5.42
N LEU A 14 6.51 -10.74 4.69
CA LEU A 14 5.33 -11.42 4.11
C LEU A 14 4.39 -11.97 5.19
N VAL A 15 4.90 -12.46 6.32
CA VAL A 15 4.06 -13.00 7.40
C VAL A 15 3.45 -11.89 8.27
N THR A 16 4.11 -10.74 8.38
CA THR A 16 3.65 -9.63 9.22
C THR A 16 2.94 -8.51 8.45
N THR A 17 2.79 -8.64 7.13
CA THR A 17 2.10 -7.65 6.30
C THR A 17 0.67 -7.47 6.78
N SER A 18 0.29 -6.22 7.02
CA SER A 18 -1.08 -5.81 7.32
C SER A 18 -1.41 -4.52 6.56
N LEU A 19 -2.69 -4.32 6.29
CA LEU A 19 -3.21 -3.08 5.71
C LEU A 19 -3.82 -2.25 6.83
N THR A 20 -3.15 -1.16 7.22
CA THR A 20 -3.58 -0.26 8.29
C THR A 20 -3.27 1.19 7.91
N GLY A 21 -3.97 2.16 8.53
CA GLY A 21 -3.79 3.58 8.24
C GLY A 21 -3.92 3.90 6.76
N ASP A 22 -2.96 4.66 6.22
CA ASP A 22 -2.88 5.08 4.81
C ASP A 22 -2.78 3.91 3.83
N GLY A 23 -2.49 2.69 4.30
CA GLY A 23 -2.45 1.47 3.48
C GLY A 23 -3.72 1.27 2.66
N TYR A 24 -4.89 1.60 3.22
CA TYR A 24 -6.17 1.53 2.51
C TYR A 24 -6.24 2.49 1.33
N GLU A 25 -5.72 3.71 1.47
CA GLU A 25 -5.67 4.70 0.40
C GLU A 25 -4.76 4.25 -0.73
N TYR A 26 -3.58 3.73 -0.37
CA TYR A 26 -2.64 3.24 -1.37
C TYR A 26 -3.24 2.09 -2.15
N MET A 27 -3.95 1.19 -1.46
CA MET A 27 -4.61 0.04 -2.07
C MET A 27 -5.75 0.46 -3.02
N LEU A 28 -6.63 1.38 -2.58
CA LEU A 28 -7.72 1.90 -3.42
C LEU A 28 -7.18 2.64 -4.64
N THR A 29 -6.16 3.48 -4.45
CA THR A 29 -5.53 4.22 -5.55
C THR A 29 -4.84 3.28 -6.53
N MET A 30 -4.11 2.27 -6.05
CA MET A 30 -3.47 1.27 -6.91
C MET A 30 -4.48 0.46 -7.70
N GLN A 31 -5.59 0.09 -7.08
CA GLN A 31 -6.66 -0.63 -7.74
C GLN A 31 -7.34 0.23 -8.81
N ALA A 32 -7.69 1.48 -8.48
CA ALA A 32 -8.25 2.43 -9.43
C ALA A 32 -7.35 2.59 -10.67
N LEU A 33 -6.04 2.80 -10.44
CA LEU A 33 -5.05 2.89 -11.51
C LEU A 33 -4.96 1.60 -12.35
N TYR A 34 -5.13 0.43 -11.73
CA TYR A 34 -5.10 -0.85 -12.45
C TYR A 34 -6.35 -1.09 -13.29
N GLU A 35 -7.54 -0.83 -12.72
CA GLU A 35 -8.81 -1.17 -13.36
C GLU A 35 -9.19 -0.18 -14.47
N HIS A 36 -8.94 1.11 -14.26
CA HIS A 36 -9.42 2.15 -15.19
C HIS A 36 -8.39 3.23 -15.52
N GLY A 37 -7.14 3.09 -15.04
CA GLY A 37 -6.02 3.92 -15.48
C GLY A 37 -5.98 5.32 -14.89
N THR A 38 -6.89 5.66 -13.97
CA THR A 38 -6.91 6.93 -13.25
C THR A 38 -6.87 6.69 -11.74
N PRO A 39 -6.43 7.67 -10.93
CA PRO A 39 -6.48 7.57 -9.47
C PRO A 39 -7.89 7.88 -8.92
N ASP A 40 -8.90 8.02 -9.78
CA ASP A 40 -10.26 8.38 -9.35
C ASP A 40 -10.92 7.16 -8.69
N ILE A 41 -11.15 7.22 -7.38
CA ILE A 41 -11.71 6.11 -6.61
C ILE A 41 -13.22 6.04 -6.82
N THR A 42 -13.72 4.86 -7.21
CA THR A 42 -15.14 4.60 -7.47
C THR A 42 -15.76 3.65 -6.43
N HIS A 43 -17.10 3.55 -6.44
CA HIS A 43 -17.81 2.56 -5.63
C HIS A 43 -17.45 1.12 -6.02
N ALA A 44 -17.18 0.86 -7.30
CA ALA A 44 -16.74 -0.46 -7.77
C ALA A 44 -15.39 -0.83 -7.16
N ASP A 45 -14.50 0.16 -6.98
CA ASP A 45 -13.19 -0.07 -6.39
C ASP A 45 -13.30 -0.52 -4.92
N LEU A 46 -14.20 0.12 -4.17
CA LEU A 46 -14.46 -0.22 -2.77
C LEU A 46 -15.05 -1.62 -2.60
N GLU A 47 -16.02 -2.00 -3.44
CA GLU A 47 -16.60 -3.35 -3.40
C GLU A 47 -15.59 -4.43 -3.80
N SER A 48 -14.77 -4.16 -4.82
CA SER A 48 -13.70 -5.08 -5.22
C SER A 48 -12.62 -5.22 -4.13
N LEU A 49 -12.31 -4.14 -3.40
CA LEU A 49 -11.45 -4.21 -2.23
C LEU A 49 -12.07 -5.13 -1.15
N LYS A 50 -13.38 -5.03 -0.90
CA LYS A 50 -14.12 -5.89 0.05
C LYS A 50 -14.09 -7.36 -0.30
N LEU A 51 -14.18 -7.68 -1.58
CA LEU A 51 -14.09 -9.05 -2.07
C LEU A 51 -12.66 -9.58 -1.99
N SER A 52 -11.66 -8.78 -2.36
CA SER A 52 -10.25 -9.20 -2.38
C SER A 52 -9.61 -9.25 -0.99
N ALA A 53 -10.11 -8.44 -0.05
CA ALA A 53 -9.55 -8.31 1.28
C ALA A 53 -10.22 -9.15 2.37
N GLY A 54 -11.20 -9.99 2.02
CA GLY A 54 -11.89 -10.90 2.94
C GLY A 54 -11.00 -11.90 3.70
N GLY A 55 -9.67 -11.89 3.47
CA GLY A 55 -8.66 -12.65 4.21
C GLY A 55 -7.67 -11.81 5.03
N MET A 56 -7.87 -10.50 5.19
CA MET A 56 -6.92 -9.63 5.91
C MET A 56 -7.17 -9.58 7.43
N PRO A 57 -6.12 -9.65 8.28
CA PRO A 57 -6.28 -9.70 9.75
C PRO A 57 -6.93 -8.47 10.40
N PHE A 58 -6.98 -7.31 9.72
CA PHE A 58 -7.43 -6.03 10.30
C PHE A 58 -8.34 -5.19 9.37
N TYR A 59 -8.94 -5.83 8.38
CA TYR A 59 -9.73 -5.20 7.31
C TYR A 59 -10.93 -4.36 7.78
N GLY A 60 -11.58 -4.78 8.87
CA GLY A 60 -12.95 -4.36 9.19
C GLY A 60 -13.10 -2.98 9.83
N GLY A 61 -12.08 -2.41 10.46
CA GLY A 61 -12.24 -1.13 11.19
C GLY A 61 -12.46 0.05 10.24
N THR A 62 -11.46 0.33 9.40
CA THR A 62 -11.43 1.54 8.55
C THR A 62 -12.50 1.54 7.46
N LEU A 63 -12.86 0.40 6.88
CA LEU A 63 -13.84 0.37 5.80
C LEU A 63 -15.29 0.41 6.26
N ASN A 64 -15.59 -0.14 7.45
CA ASN A 64 -16.92 0.02 8.02
C ASN A 64 -17.21 1.49 8.34
N ASP A 65 -16.18 2.28 8.64
CA ASP A 65 -16.29 3.73 8.86
C ASP A 65 -16.27 4.52 7.55
N LEU A 66 -15.46 4.09 6.57
CA LEU A 66 -15.27 4.78 5.30
C LEU A 66 -16.45 4.61 4.34
N MET A 67 -17.04 3.41 4.27
CA MET A 67 -18.09 3.09 3.31
C MET A 67 -19.35 3.96 3.46
N PRO A 68 -19.90 4.16 4.67
CA PRO A 68 -21.06 5.03 4.86
C PRO A 68 -20.76 6.48 4.45
N LEU A 69 -19.57 6.99 4.78
CA LEU A 69 -19.16 8.37 4.48
C LEU A 69 -18.99 8.59 2.97
N LEU A 70 -18.34 7.66 2.26
CA LEU A 70 -18.21 7.71 0.81
C LEU A 70 -19.57 7.60 0.12
N HIS A 71 -20.42 6.69 0.60
CA HIS A 71 -21.77 6.50 0.04
C HIS A 71 -22.68 7.72 0.26
N GLU A 72 -22.59 8.35 1.44
CA GLU A 72 -23.31 9.57 1.75
C GLU A 72 -22.83 10.73 0.89
N HIS A 73 -21.52 10.91 0.73
CA HIS A 73 -20.96 11.94 -0.14
C HIS A 73 -21.32 11.71 -1.63
N LEU A 74 -21.30 10.45 -2.11
CA LEU A 74 -21.73 10.12 -3.48
C LEU A 74 -23.20 10.46 -3.73
N ARG A 75 -24.04 10.44 -2.69
CA ARG A 75 -25.49 10.72 -2.79
C ARG A 75 -25.84 12.18 -2.56
N ALA A 76 -25.11 12.86 -1.67
CA ALA A 76 -25.39 14.22 -1.23
C ALA A 76 -24.07 14.94 -0.87
N PRO A 77 -23.25 15.30 -1.87
CA PRO A 77 -21.92 15.87 -1.65
C PRO A 77 -21.95 17.15 -0.82
N GLU A 78 -23.06 17.89 -0.83
CA GLU A 78 -23.31 19.10 -0.05
C GLU A 78 -23.53 18.87 1.46
N LYS A 79 -23.72 17.61 1.90
CA LYS A 79 -24.08 17.26 3.29
C LYS A 79 -22.95 16.64 4.11
N THR A 80 -21.88 16.22 3.46
CA THR A 80 -20.71 15.61 4.12
C THR A 80 -19.52 16.56 4.11
N PRO A 81 -18.73 16.65 5.20
CA PRO A 81 -17.46 17.37 5.15
C PRO A 81 -16.61 16.80 4.01
N ALA A 82 -16.05 17.68 3.18
CA ALA A 82 -15.33 17.35 1.94
C ALA A 82 -14.05 16.50 2.13
N TYR A 83 -13.81 15.93 3.30
CA TYR A 83 -12.63 15.15 3.62
C TYR A 83 -13.03 14.00 4.52
N THR A 84 -12.72 12.77 4.11
CA THR A 84 -12.59 11.66 5.07
C THR A 84 -11.11 11.55 5.44
N PHE A 85 -10.77 10.70 6.41
CA PHE A 85 -9.36 10.44 6.74
C PHE A 85 -8.56 9.83 5.58
N THR A 86 -9.21 9.43 4.47
CA THR A 86 -8.59 8.63 3.42
C THR A 86 -8.84 9.11 1.98
N VAL A 87 -9.94 9.79 1.70
CA VAL A 87 -10.25 10.30 0.35
C VAL A 87 -10.76 11.73 0.37
N MET A 88 -10.46 12.47 -0.70
CA MET A 88 -10.95 13.82 -0.94
C MET A 88 -11.57 13.95 -2.33
N PRO A 89 -12.68 14.70 -2.49
CA PRO A 89 -13.29 15.02 -3.76
C PRO A 89 -12.55 16.18 -4.45
N ASN A 90 -12.58 16.24 -5.78
CA ASN A 90 -12.14 17.40 -6.55
C ASN A 90 -13.34 18.28 -6.95
N ASP A 91 -13.05 19.40 -7.63
CA ASP A 91 -14.06 20.33 -8.15
C ASP A 91 -15.07 19.69 -9.12
N ALA A 92 -14.75 18.53 -9.67
CA ALA A 92 -15.62 17.74 -10.55
C ALA A 92 -16.36 16.60 -9.81
N GLY A 93 -16.26 16.52 -8.48
CA GLY A 93 -16.91 15.51 -7.64
C GLY A 93 -16.29 14.11 -7.71
N ARG A 94 -15.08 13.96 -8.28
CA ARG A 94 -14.34 12.68 -8.27
C ARG A 94 -13.45 12.60 -7.04
N PHE A 95 -13.28 11.40 -6.50
CA PHE A 95 -12.48 11.17 -5.31
C PHE A 95 -11.08 10.67 -5.61
N TYR A 96 -10.13 11.04 -4.77
CA TYR A 96 -8.76 10.56 -4.82
C TYR A 96 -8.25 10.34 -3.40
N GLY A 97 -7.27 9.44 -3.25
CA GLY A 97 -6.55 9.26 -1.99
C GLY A 97 -5.89 10.57 -1.56
N ILE A 98 -5.85 10.82 -0.25
CA ILE A 98 -5.18 12.00 0.29
C ILE A 98 -3.66 11.85 0.14
N HIS A 99 -3.16 10.63 0.28
CA HIS A 99 -1.75 10.31 0.23
C HIS A 99 -1.21 10.06 -1.19
N PHE A 100 0.12 10.20 -1.30
CA PHE A 100 0.87 10.32 -2.56
C PHE A 100 0.71 9.10 -3.49
N GLY A 101 0.11 9.30 -4.68
CA GLY A 101 -0.20 8.23 -5.63
C GLY A 101 1.01 7.54 -6.31
N LEU A 102 2.21 8.12 -6.24
CA LEU A 102 3.40 7.50 -6.84
C LEU A 102 3.71 6.14 -6.20
N TYR A 103 3.50 5.99 -4.89
CA TYR A 103 3.77 4.73 -4.21
C TYR A 103 2.84 3.62 -4.71
N SER A 104 1.54 3.92 -4.87
CA SER A 104 0.56 3.05 -5.54
C SER A 104 0.94 2.74 -6.98
N LEU A 105 1.39 3.74 -7.74
CA LEU A 105 1.81 3.57 -9.13
C LEU A 105 3.02 2.63 -9.25
N LEU A 106 4.01 2.76 -8.38
CA LEU A 106 5.19 1.89 -8.36
C LEU A 106 4.84 0.45 -7.95
N ALA A 107 3.76 0.25 -7.19
CA ALA A 107 3.29 -1.06 -6.78
C ALA A 107 2.49 -1.81 -7.86
N LEU A 108 1.99 -1.11 -8.90
CA LEU A 108 1.15 -1.69 -9.97
C LEU A 108 1.74 -2.94 -10.65
N PRO A 109 3.02 -3.02 -11.01
CA PRO A 109 3.56 -4.22 -11.64
C PRO A 109 3.45 -5.45 -10.74
N PHE A 110 3.65 -5.29 -9.44
CA PHE A 110 3.50 -6.36 -8.46
C PHE A 110 2.04 -6.73 -8.25
N TYR A 111 1.15 -5.74 -8.20
CA TYR A 111 -0.29 -5.97 -8.13
C TYR A 111 -0.80 -6.78 -9.31
N ALA A 112 -0.43 -6.39 -10.53
CA ALA A 112 -0.79 -7.09 -11.76
C ALA A 112 -0.30 -8.55 -11.73
N LEU A 113 0.96 -8.76 -11.30
CA LEU A 113 1.56 -10.08 -11.15
C LEU A 113 0.79 -10.93 -10.14
N LEU A 114 0.52 -10.40 -8.95
CA LEU A 114 -0.20 -11.12 -7.89
C LEU A 114 -1.62 -11.49 -8.34
N LYS A 115 -2.33 -10.55 -8.97
CA LYS A 115 -3.68 -10.79 -9.51
C LYS A 115 -3.67 -11.88 -10.58
N ALA A 116 -2.67 -11.86 -11.49
CA ALA A 116 -2.52 -12.88 -12.52
C ALA A 116 -2.28 -14.30 -11.96
N PHE A 117 -1.63 -14.40 -10.80
CA PHE A 117 -1.42 -15.68 -10.10
C PHE A 117 -2.50 -16.04 -9.06
N GLY A 118 -3.56 -15.23 -8.94
CA GLY A 118 -4.61 -15.42 -7.92
C GLY A 118 -4.08 -15.26 -6.48
N ALA A 119 -2.94 -14.60 -6.30
CA ALA A 119 -2.37 -14.27 -5.00
C ALA A 119 -3.01 -13.00 -4.42
N GLN A 120 -2.85 -12.82 -3.11
CA GLN A 120 -3.41 -11.69 -2.39
C GLN A 120 -2.76 -10.36 -2.83
N PRO A 121 -3.51 -9.41 -3.43
CA PRO A 121 -2.88 -8.26 -4.07
C PRO A 121 -2.25 -7.24 -3.10
N TYR A 122 -2.63 -7.26 -1.82
CA TYR A 122 -2.05 -6.36 -0.80
C TYR A 122 -0.54 -6.61 -0.55
N TYR A 123 -0.02 -7.78 -0.95
CA TYR A 123 1.43 -8.04 -0.91
C TYR A 123 2.24 -7.20 -1.92
N ALA A 124 1.58 -6.50 -2.85
CA ALA A 124 2.26 -5.67 -3.84
C ALA A 124 3.19 -4.63 -3.19
N PHE A 125 2.73 -4.00 -2.11
CA PHE A 125 3.52 -3.03 -1.35
C PHE A 125 4.70 -3.68 -0.62
N THR A 126 4.51 -4.87 -0.08
CA THR A 126 5.60 -5.64 0.55
C THR A 126 6.67 -5.99 -0.47
N LEU A 127 6.28 -6.44 -1.66
CA LEU A 127 7.22 -6.74 -2.74
C LEU A 127 7.98 -5.49 -3.22
N LEU A 128 7.28 -4.37 -3.39
CA LEU A 128 7.90 -3.08 -3.73
C LEU A 128 8.93 -2.67 -2.67
N ASN A 129 8.57 -2.73 -1.39
CA ASN A 129 9.48 -2.40 -0.29
C ASN A 129 10.68 -3.35 -0.22
N LEU A 130 10.50 -4.64 -0.54
CA LEU A 130 11.62 -5.58 -0.64
C LEU A 130 12.56 -5.24 -1.79
N CYS A 131 12.06 -4.73 -2.92
CA CYS A 131 12.91 -4.21 -3.99
C CYS A 131 13.71 -2.98 -3.54
N PHE A 132 13.10 -2.04 -2.81
CA PHE A 132 13.84 -0.91 -2.23
C PHE A 132 14.90 -1.35 -1.22
N CYS A 133 14.54 -2.27 -0.32
CA CYS A 133 15.50 -2.86 0.63
C CYS A 133 16.66 -3.57 -0.07
N ALA A 134 16.38 -4.34 -1.13
CA ALA A 134 17.42 -5.00 -1.92
C ALA A 134 18.31 -3.98 -2.64
N GLY A 135 17.73 -2.94 -3.23
CA GLY A 135 18.47 -1.85 -3.89
C GLY A 135 19.38 -1.11 -2.91
N ALA A 136 18.85 -0.70 -1.75
CA ALA A 136 19.63 -0.08 -0.68
C ALA A 136 20.76 -1.00 -0.20
N PHE A 137 20.49 -2.29 -0.05
CA PHE A 137 21.50 -3.26 0.31
C PHE A 137 22.62 -3.37 -0.72
N LEU A 138 22.29 -3.48 -2.01
CA LEU A 138 23.27 -3.56 -3.09
C LEU A 138 24.16 -2.30 -3.14
N TYR A 139 23.55 -1.12 -2.92
CA TYR A 139 24.26 0.14 -2.82
C TYR A 139 25.22 0.16 -1.63
N ILE A 140 24.74 -0.18 -0.42
CA ILE A 140 25.56 -0.26 0.81
C ILE A 140 26.71 -1.24 0.63
N ARG A 141 26.44 -2.42 0.07
CA ARG A 141 27.47 -3.44 -0.19
C ARG A 141 28.55 -2.93 -1.14
N ARG A 142 28.19 -2.09 -2.10
CA ARG A 142 29.16 -1.48 -3.02
C ARG A 142 29.99 -0.38 -2.33
N ALA A 143 29.39 0.38 -1.42
CA ALA A 143 30.04 1.48 -0.72
C ALA A 143 30.93 1.03 0.47
N VAL A 144 30.47 0.04 1.25
CA VAL A 144 31.12 -0.47 2.47
C VAL A 144 31.11 -2.00 2.50
N PRO A 145 31.85 -2.68 1.60
CA PRO A 145 31.74 -4.11 1.37
C PRO A 145 32.05 -4.98 2.59
N GLU A 146 33.01 -4.57 3.42
CA GLU A 146 33.43 -5.34 4.61
C GLU A 146 32.40 -5.24 5.74
N GLN A 147 31.73 -4.09 5.90
CA GLN A 147 30.76 -3.83 6.97
C GLN A 147 29.31 -3.87 6.48
N SER A 148 29.05 -4.35 5.25
CA SER A 148 27.74 -4.21 4.59
C SER A 148 26.58 -4.79 5.39
N SER A 149 26.80 -5.90 6.10
CA SER A 149 25.77 -6.53 6.93
C SER A 149 25.42 -5.68 8.15
N LEU A 150 26.43 -5.10 8.81
CA LEU A 150 26.23 -4.20 9.96
C LEU A 150 25.58 -2.89 9.51
N ALA A 151 26.04 -2.31 8.40
CA ALA A 151 25.47 -1.11 7.82
C ALA A 151 24.00 -1.32 7.41
N MET A 152 23.65 -2.48 6.83
CA MET A 152 22.27 -2.81 6.50
C MET A 152 21.41 -2.98 7.77
N LEU A 153 21.93 -3.66 8.80
CA LEU A 153 21.23 -3.79 10.07
C LEU A 153 20.95 -2.42 10.70
N LEU A 154 21.95 -1.53 10.70
CA LEU A 154 21.80 -0.16 11.21
C LEU A 154 20.81 0.67 10.37
N PHE A 155 20.80 0.52 9.04
CA PHE A 155 19.83 1.14 8.16
C PHE A 155 18.39 0.71 8.52
N LEU A 156 18.17 -0.60 8.70
CA LEU A 156 16.86 -1.15 9.06
C LEU A 156 16.42 -0.76 10.48
N LEU A 157 17.36 -0.71 11.44
CA LEU A 157 17.06 -0.28 12.81
C LEU A 157 16.86 1.24 12.91
N GLY A 158 17.57 2.02 12.12
CA GLY A 158 17.47 3.48 12.06
C GLY A 158 16.12 3.97 11.51
N ALA A 159 15.39 3.11 10.79
CA ALA A 159 14.02 3.38 10.37
C ALA A 159 12.99 3.36 11.53
N ARG A 160 13.36 2.93 12.74
CA ARG A 160 12.51 3.07 13.93
C ARG A 160 12.69 4.43 14.60
N ARG A 161 11.89 5.41 14.19
CA ARG A 161 11.33 6.47 15.04
C ARG A 161 10.36 7.32 14.21
N SER A 162 9.07 7.06 14.41
CA SER A 162 7.96 8.03 14.49
C SER A 162 6.72 7.23 14.85
N THR A 163 6.39 7.26 16.14
CA THR A 163 5.08 6.90 16.68
C THR A 163 4.00 7.80 16.13
#